data_AF-X1DXZ9-F1
#
_entry.id   AF-X1DXZ9-F1
#
_cell.length_a   1.000
_cell.length_b   1.000
_cell.length_c   1.000
_cell.angle_alpha   90.00
_cell.angle_beta   90.00
_cell.angle_gamma   90.00
#
_symmetry.space_group_name_H-M   'P 1'
#
loop_
_entity.id
_entity.type
_entity.pdbx_description
1 polymer ?
#
loop_
_entity_poly.entity_id
_entity_poly.type
_entity_poly.pdbx_seq_one_letter_code
_entity_poly.pdbx_strand_id
1 'polypeptide(L)'
;MDQLQSELNNKSKEIGNLFKSGKPEEANQIKAKTGQLKEQIKIFSQDQNRALAEIESLLSQIPNLPHEDVPAGNNKDDNIVIRKNGQMPELGRGALPHWELIKKYHIIDFELGNKITGAGFPLYIGKGAKLQRALINF
;
A
#
# COMPACT_ATOMS: atom_id res chain seq x y z
N MET A 1 -5.02 10.89 28.12
CA MET A 1 -3.59 11.28 28.09
C MET A 1 -3.41 12.74 28.51
N ASP A 2 -4.06 13.70 27.85
CA ASP A 2 -3.89 15.14 28.09
C ASP A 2 -4.13 15.58 29.55
N GLN A 3 -5.14 15.02 30.21
CA GLN A 3 -5.40 15.28 31.63
C GLN A 3 -4.23 14.83 32.53
N LEU A 4 -3.68 13.64 32.29
CA LEU A 4 -2.52 13.12 33.05
C LEU A 4 -1.25 13.92 32.78
N GLN A 5 -1.09 14.41 31.55
CA GLN A 5 0.03 15.25 31.16
C GLN A 5 -0.06 16.65 31.77
N SER A 6 -1.27 17.21 31.81
CA SER A 6 -1.58 18.45 32.53
C SER A 6 -1.33 18.30 34.04
N GLU A 7 -1.78 17.20 34.64
CA GLU A 7 -1.56 16.89 36.05
C GLU A 7 -0.06 16.71 36.36
N LEU A 8 0.68 16.00 35.50
CA LEU A 8 2.13 15.82 35.62
C LEU A 8 2.86 17.18 35.56
N ASN A 9 2.45 18.07 34.64
CA ASN A 9 3.03 19.39 34.50
C ASN A 9 2.77 20.27 35.73
N ASN A 10 1.56 20.23 36.28
CA ASN A 10 1.20 20.96 37.49
C ASN A 10 1.98 20.46 38.70
N LYS A 11 2.06 19.13 38.90
CA LYS A 11 2.86 18.53 39.97
C LYS A 11 4.36 18.82 39.81
N SER A 12 4.87 18.89 38.57
CA SER A 12 6.27 19.24 38.32
C SER A 12 6.60 20.69 38.70
N LYS A 13 5.67 21.64 38.46
CA LYS A 13 5.79 23.03 38.92
C LYS A 13 5.74 23.12 40.45
N GLU A 14 4.83 22.39 41.08
CA GLU A 14 4.68 22.32 42.54
C GLU A 14 5.95 21.78 43.22
N ILE A 15 6.54 20.71 42.68
CA ILE A 15 7.83 20.17 43.15
C ILE A 15 8.93 21.25 43.10
N GLY A 16 9.03 21.99 41.98
CA GLY A 16 10.00 23.07 41.83
C GLY A 16 9.81 24.20 42.86
N ASN A 17 8.57 24.54 43.18
CA ASN A 17 8.24 25.55 44.19
C ASN A 17 8.56 25.06 45.61
N LEU A 18 8.29 23.79 45.93
CA LEU A 18 8.59 23.21 47.24
C LEU A 18 10.11 23.10 47.51
N PHE A 19 10.91 22.77 46.48
CA PHE A 19 12.37 22.83 46.59
C PHE A 19 12.89 24.25 46.83
N LYS A 20 12.34 25.25 46.13
CA LYS A 20 12.68 26.67 46.35
C LYS A 20 12.27 27.18 47.74
N SER A 21 11.19 26.63 48.30
CA SER A 21 10.65 27.00 49.61
C SER A 21 11.31 26.24 50.78
N GLY A 22 12.37 25.46 50.52
CA GLY A 22 13.13 24.74 51.56
C GLY A 22 12.42 23.50 52.12
N LYS A 23 11.46 22.92 51.39
CA LYS A 23 10.69 21.73 51.81
C LYS A 23 10.99 20.48 50.95
N PRO A 24 12.19 19.90 51.04
CA PRO A 24 12.62 18.80 50.17
C PRO A 24 11.87 17.48 50.41
N GLU A 25 11.39 17.22 51.63
CA GLU A 25 10.66 15.99 51.96
C GLU A 25 9.28 15.94 51.30
N GLU A 26 8.50 17.02 51.39
CA GLU A 26 7.21 17.16 50.69
C GLU A 26 7.39 17.06 49.17
N ALA A 27 8.44 17.67 48.63
CA ALA A 27 8.77 17.61 47.19
C ALA A 27 9.08 16.16 46.73
N ASN A 28 9.82 15.39 47.53
CA ASN A 28 10.14 14.00 47.22
C ASN A 28 8.90 13.08 47.29
N GLN A 29 7.95 13.35 48.19
CA GLN A 29 6.67 12.61 48.23
C GLN A 29 5.83 12.83 46.97
N ILE A 30 5.72 14.08 46.48
CA ILE A 30 5.00 14.38 45.23
C ILE A 30 5.75 13.79 44.04
N LYS A 31 7.08 13.86 44.03
CA LYS A 31 7.94 13.25 42.99
C LYS A 31 7.70 11.75 42.88
N ALA A 32 7.55 11.02 43.99
CA ALA A 32 7.21 9.60 43.97
C ALA A 32 5.86 9.33 43.27
N LYS A 33 4.85 10.18 43.50
CA LYS A 33 3.53 10.07 42.85
C LYS A 33 3.58 10.38 41.34
N THR A 34 4.51 11.22 40.88
CA THR A 34 4.67 11.49 39.44
C THR A 34 5.19 10.29 38.63
N GLY A 35 5.82 9.30 39.28
CA GLY A 35 6.28 8.09 38.61
C GLY A 35 5.15 7.28 37.98
N GLN A 36 4.04 7.10 38.71
CA GLN A 36 2.86 6.39 38.22
C GLN A 36 2.19 7.13 37.05
N LEU A 37 2.11 8.47 37.12
CA LEU A 37 1.58 9.29 36.03
C LEU A 37 2.41 9.13 34.75
N LYS A 38 3.75 9.12 34.86
CA LYS A 38 4.64 8.91 33.72
C LYS A 38 4.45 7.54 33.06
N GLU A 39 4.27 6.50 33.86
CA GLU A 39 4.05 5.14 33.32
C GLU A 39 2.71 5.04 32.59
N GLN A 40 1.64 5.61 33.17
CA GLN A 40 0.33 5.65 32.50
C GLN A 40 0.37 6.43 31.18
N ILE A 41 1.06 7.58 31.15
CA ILE A 41 1.25 8.36 29.93
C ILE A 41 2.00 7.56 28.87
N LYS A 42 3.03 6.80 29.27
CA LYS A 42 3.80 5.93 28.36
C LYS A 42 2.92 4.84 27.76
N ILE A 43 2.10 4.16 28.56
CA ILE A 43 1.16 3.12 28.10
C ILE A 43 0.18 3.72 27.10
N PHE A 44 -0.49 4.82 27.45
CA PHE A 44 -1.45 5.46 26.54
C PHE A 44 -0.81 5.94 25.24
N SER A 45 0.44 6.42 25.27
CA SER A 45 1.15 6.80 24.06
C SER A 45 1.45 5.58 23.16
N GLN A 46 1.82 4.44 23.75
CA GLN A 46 2.02 3.20 23.01
C GLN A 46 0.71 2.71 22.37
N ASP A 47 -0.38 2.74 23.14
CA ASP A 47 -1.71 2.34 22.65
C ASP A 47 -2.19 3.27 21.52
N GLN A 48 -1.97 4.58 21.65
CA GLN A 48 -2.26 5.54 20.59
C GLN A 48 -1.50 5.23 19.30
N ASN A 49 -0.19 4.99 19.40
CA ASN A 49 0.63 4.67 18.24
C ASN A 49 0.19 3.36 17.58
N ARG A 50 -0.20 2.36 18.37
CA ARG A 50 -0.76 1.10 17.87
C ARG A 50 -2.08 1.33 17.14
N ALA A 51 -2.99 2.10 17.74
CA ALA A 51 -4.29 2.41 17.13
C ALA A 51 -4.13 3.21 15.83
N LEU A 52 -3.19 4.17 15.78
CA LEU A 52 -2.88 4.91 14.55
C LEU A 52 -2.34 4.01 13.45
N ALA A 53 -1.40 3.11 13.78
CA ALA A 53 -0.88 2.14 12.81
C ALA A 53 -1.97 1.18 12.29
N GLU A 54 -2.91 0.78 13.16
CA GLU A 54 -4.07 -0.02 12.76
C GLU A 54 -5.01 0.76 11.83
N ILE A 55 -5.28 2.02 12.13
CA ILE A 55 -6.06 2.92 11.27
C ILE A 55 -5.38 3.06 9.89
N GLU A 56 -4.08 3.34 9.84
CA GLU A 56 -3.35 3.46 8.57
C GLU A 56 -3.40 2.16 7.76
N SER A 57 -3.23 1.01 8.43
CA SER A 57 -3.34 -0.30 7.80
C SER A 57 -4.73 -0.55 7.21
N LEU A 58 -5.80 -0.21 7.95
CA LEU A 58 -7.17 -0.36 7.48
C LEU A 58 -7.49 0.59 6.33
N LEU A 59 -7.08 1.87 6.44
CA LEU A 59 -7.28 2.86 5.37
C LEU A 59 -6.56 2.45 4.08
N SER A 60 -5.39 1.82 4.18
CA SER A 60 -4.64 1.35 3.00
C SER A 60 -5.33 0.25 2.20
N GLN A 61 -6.29 -0.46 2.82
CA GLN A 61 -7.07 -1.52 2.18
C GLN A 61 -8.31 -1.00 1.45
N ILE A 62 -8.71 0.26 1.69
CA ILE A 62 -9.90 0.85 1.06
C ILE A 62 -9.52 1.27 -0.36
N PRO A 63 -10.19 0.73 -1.40
CA PRO A 63 -9.93 1.15 -2.78
C PRO A 63 -10.37 2.60 -3.00
N ASN A 64 -9.88 3.20 -4.09
CA ASN A 64 -10.28 4.55 -4.43
C ASN A 64 -11.77 4.63 -4.76
N LEU A 65 -12.40 5.75 -4.42
CA LEU A 65 -13.79 6.03 -4.77
C LEU A 65 -13.89 6.27 -6.29
N PRO A 66 -14.80 5.58 -7.00
CA PRO A 66 -15.05 5.89 -8.40
C PRO A 66 -15.53 7.34 -8.58
N HIS A 67 -15.16 7.96 -9.69
CA HIS A 67 -15.70 9.26 -10.07
C HIS A 67 -17.19 9.14 -10.43
N GLU A 68 -17.96 10.22 -10.26
CA GLU A 68 -19.43 10.23 -10.49
C GLU A 68 -19.81 9.82 -11.93
N ASP A 69 -18.96 10.12 -12.90
CA ASP A 69 -19.15 9.76 -14.31
C ASP A 69 -18.85 8.29 -14.62
N VAL A 70 -18.26 7.52 -13.69
CA VAL A 70 -17.94 6.10 -13.92
C VAL A 70 -19.25 5.30 -13.87
N PRO A 71 -19.62 4.58 -14.94
CA PRO A 71 -20.84 3.78 -14.96
C PRO A 71 -20.81 2.71 -13.86
N ALA A 72 -21.93 2.55 -13.16
CA ALA A 72 -22.09 1.47 -12.20
C ALA A 72 -22.11 0.11 -12.92
N GLY A 73 -21.41 -0.87 -12.36
CA GLY A 73 -21.32 -2.23 -12.89
C GLY A 73 -20.80 -3.21 -11.85
N ASN A 74 -21.18 -4.47 -11.98
CA ASN A 74 -20.75 -5.56 -11.11
C ASN A 74 -19.60 -6.37 -11.73
N ASN A 75 -19.55 -6.43 -13.06
CA ASN A 75 -18.53 -7.19 -13.76
C ASN A 75 -18.19 -6.56 -15.12
N LYS A 76 -17.28 -7.21 -15.85
CA LYS A 76 -16.77 -6.73 -17.14
C LYS A 76 -17.82 -6.60 -18.24
N ASP A 77 -18.97 -7.27 -18.11
CA ASP A 77 -20.05 -7.25 -19.11
C ASP A 77 -20.89 -5.96 -19.00
N ASP A 78 -20.81 -5.25 -17.87
CA ASP A 78 -21.45 -3.95 -17.65
C ASP A 78 -20.61 -2.78 -18.25
N ASN A 79 -19.41 -3.07 -18.76
CA ASN A 79 -18.53 -2.05 -19.35
C ASN A 79 -19.12 -1.47 -20.64
N ILE A 80 -19.10 -0.14 -20.74
CA ILE A 80 -19.64 0.59 -21.90
C ILE A 80 -18.53 0.87 -22.92
N VAL A 81 -18.77 0.53 -24.19
CA VAL A 81 -17.86 0.89 -25.29
C VAL A 81 -18.05 2.36 -25.66
N ILE A 82 -17.10 3.21 -25.27
CA ILE A 82 -17.16 4.66 -25.53
C ILE A 82 -16.81 5.01 -26.98
N ARG A 83 -15.84 4.30 -27.57
CA ARG A 83 -15.38 4.55 -28.95
C ARG A 83 -14.84 3.29 -29.59
N LYS A 84 -15.13 3.10 -30.87
CA LYS A 84 -14.46 2.13 -31.75
C LYS A 84 -13.76 2.90 -32.87
N ASN A 85 -12.55 2.50 -33.23
CA ASN A 85 -11.78 3.12 -34.30
C ASN A 85 -11.26 2.08 -35.27
N GLY A 86 -11.27 2.40 -36.57
CA GLY A 86 -10.92 1.48 -37.64
C GLY A 86 -11.97 0.40 -37.89
N GLN A 87 -11.72 -0.41 -38.91
CA GLN A 87 -12.51 -1.59 -39.22
C GLN A 87 -11.81 -2.83 -38.67
N MET A 88 -12.56 -3.72 -38.01
CA MET A 88 -12.02 -5.00 -37.57
C MET A 88 -11.67 -5.83 -38.81
N PRO A 89 -10.47 -6.41 -38.90
CA PRO A 89 -10.09 -7.18 -40.07
C PRO A 89 -10.96 -8.43 -40.20
N GLU A 90 -11.46 -8.70 -41.40
CA GLU A 90 -12.09 -9.97 -41.72
C GLU A 90 -11.02 -11.06 -41.80
N LEU A 91 -10.97 -11.90 -40.77
CA LEU A 91 -10.06 -13.03 -40.74
C LEU A 91 -10.64 -14.17 -41.60
N GLY A 92 -9.89 -14.62 -42.60
CA GLY A 92 -10.29 -15.73 -43.46
C GLY A 92 -10.38 -17.07 -42.73
N ARG A 93 -10.96 -18.08 -43.40
CA ARG A 93 -10.95 -19.46 -42.89
C ARG A 93 -9.51 -19.93 -42.67
N GLY A 94 -9.20 -20.40 -41.46
CA GLY A 94 -7.86 -20.86 -41.07
C GLY A 94 -6.99 -19.82 -40.38
N ALA A 95 -7.57 -18.70 -39.93
CA ALA A 95 -6.89 -17.77 -39.03
C ALA A 95 -6.42 -18.50 -37.76
N LEU A 96 -5.12 -18.40 -37.48
CA LEU A 96 -4.51 -19.08 -36.34
C LEU A 96 -4.44 -18.11 -35.16
N PRO A 97 -4.69 -18.60 -33.94
CA PRO A 97 -4.44 -17.80 -32.75
C PRO A 97 -2.93 -17.53 -32.59
N HIS A 98 -2.60 -16.48 -31.85
CA HIS A 98 -1.21 -16.01 -31.74
C HIS A 98 -0.25 -17.08 -31.18
N TRP A 99 -0.69 -17.96 -30.28
CA TRP A 99 0.16 -19.05 -29.74
C TRP A 99 0.52 -20.11 -30.78
N GLU A 100 -0.33 -20.36 -31.77
CA GLU A 100 0.01 -21.24 -32.90
C GLU A 100 0.93 -20.55 -33.90
N LEU A 101 0.71 -19.26 -34.17
CA LEU A 101 1.62 -18.45 -34.98
C LEU A 101 3.02 -18.41 -34.36
N ILE A 102 3.11 -18.29 -33.04
CA ILE A 102 4.36 -18.32 -32.29
C ILE A 102 5.13 -19.63 -32.57
N LYS A 103 4.46 -20.78 -32.46
CA LYS A 103 5.06 -22.09 -32.73
C LYS A 103 5.46 -22.22 -34.20
N LYS A 104 4.56 -21.83 -35.11
CA LYS A 104 4.77 -21.90 -36.57
C LYS A 104 5.97 -21.10 -37.04
N TYR A 105 6.16 -19.90 -36.48
CA TYR A 105 7.26 -19.00 -36.87
C TYR A 105 8.48 -19.08 -35.95
N HIS A 106 8.42 -19.88 -34.89
CA HIS A 106 9.48 -20.05 -33.89
C HIS A 106 10.04 -18.70 -33.41
N ILE A 107 9.14 -17.82 -32.95
CA ILE A 107 9.46 -16.45 -32.55
C ILE A 107 9.42 -16.24 -31.02
N ILE A 108 8.80 -17.16 -30.30
CA ILE A 108 8.81 -17.22 -28.83
C ILE A 108 8.94 -18.69 -28.42
N ASP A 109 9.82 -18.97 -27.48
CA ASP A 109 10.03 -20.27 -26.86
C ASP A 109 9.46 -20.26 -25.43
N PHE A 110 8.30 -20.88 -25.25
CA PHE A 110 7.65 -20.99 -23.94
C PHE A 110 8.27 -22.09 -23.08
N GLU A 111 8.81 -23.15 -23.69
CA GLU A 111 9.39 -24.27 -22.94
C GLU A 111 10.70 -23.84 -22.28
N LEU A 112 11.55 -23.17 -23.05
CA LEU A 112 12.81 -22.64 -22.54
C LEU A 112 12.58 -21.52 -21.53
N GLY A 113 11.61 -20.62 -21.78
CA GLY A 113 11.23 -19.59 -20.81
C GLY A 113 10.73 -20.18 -19.48
N ASN A 114 9.89 -21.23 -19.55
CA ASN A 114 9.45 -21.96 -18.36
C ASN A 114 10.61 -22.67 -17.64
N LYS A 115 11.56 -23.24 -18.38
CA LYS A 115 12.73 -23.91 -17.80
C LYS A 115 13.67 -22.94 -17.10
N ILE A 116 13.84 -21.73 -17.63
CA ILE A 116 14.75 -20.72 -17.07
C ILE A 116 14.12 -20.02 -15.87
N THR A 117 12.81 -19.72 -15.91
CA THR A 117 12.16 -18.88 -14.90
C THR A 117 10.96 -19.55 -14.21
N GLY A 118 10.07 -20.17 -14.98
CA GLY A 118 8.85 -20.81 -14.48
C GLY A 118 7.63 -20.49 -15.34
N ALA A 119 6.46 -20.98 -14.91
CA ALA A 119 5.24 -20.86 -15.69
C ALA A 119 4.87 -19.39 -15.94
N GLY A 120 4.45 -19.07 -17.17
CA GLY A 120 4.05 -17.70 -17.55
C GLY A 120 5.17 -16.81 -18.10
N PHE A 121 6.40 -17.33 -18.24
CA PHE A 121 7.53 -16.57 -18.79
C PHE A 121 7.85 -16.96 -20.24
N PRO A 122 7.47 -16.13 -21.24
CA PRO A 122 7.86 -16.34 -22.63
C PRO A 122 9.32 -15.92 -22.89
N LEU A 123 10.09 -16.73 -23.62
CA LEU A 123 11.38 -16.30 -24.15
C LEU A 123 11.24 -15.86 -25.62
N TYR A 124 11.33 -14.56 -25.89
CA TYR A 124 11.31 -14.04 -27.26
C TYR A 124 12.64 -14.33 -27.97
N ILE A 125 12.58 -14.85 -29.20
CA ILE A 125 13.77 -15.26 -29.96
C ILE A 125 13.75 -14.71 -31.38
N GLY A 126 14.94 -14.53 -31.98
CA GLY A 126 15.12 -14.19 -33.39
C GLY A 126 14.27 -12.98 -33.85
N LYS A 127 13.36 -13.22 -34.80
CA LYS A 127 12.45 -12.19 -35.32
C LYS A 127 11.43 -11.70 -34.30
N GLY A 128 10.99 -12.56 -33.37
CA GLY A 128 10.08 -12.17 -32.28
C GLY A 128 10.72 -11.16 -31.33
N ALA A 129 11.97 -11.42 -30.91
CA ALA A 129 12.73 -10.47 -30.09
C ALA A 129 12.95 -9.13 -30.81
N LYS A 130 13.27 -9.16 -32.12
CA LYS A 130 13.41 -7.95 -32.93
C LYS A 130 12.10 -7.17 -33.04
N LEU A 131 10.97 -7.85 -33.25
CA LEU A 131 9.65 -7.23 -33.32
C LEU A 131 9.27 -6.57 -32.00
N GLN A 132 9.44 -7.28 -30.88
CA GLN A 132 9.16 -6.73 -29.55
C GLN A 132 10.00 -5.48 -29.28
N ARG A 133 11.30 -5.51 -29.61
CA ARG A 133 12.18 -4.35 -29.48
C ARG A 133 11.77 -3.20 -30.42
N ALA A 134 11.31 -3.51 -31.64
CA ALA A 134 10.83 -2.50 -32.57
C ALA A 134 9.57 -1.81 -32.03
N LEU A 135 8.63 -2.55 -31.46
CA LEU A 135 7.41 -1.99 -30.83
C LEU A 135 7.73 -1.12 -29.61
N ILE A 136 8.75 -1.46 -28.82
CA ILE A 136 9.20 -0.64 -27.69
C ILE A 136 9.81 0.68 -28.17
N ASN A 137 10.46 0.68 -29.33
CA ASN A 137 11.20 1.83 -29.86
C ASN A 137 10.40 2.71 -30.85
N PHE A 138 9.24 2.26 -31.32
CA PHE A 138 8.39 2.96 -32.29
C PHE A 138 7.56 4.06 -31.60
#